data_AF-A0A6G9YCR0-F1
#
_entry.id   AF-A0A6G9YCR0-F1
#
_cell.length_a   1.000
_cell.length_b   1.000
_cell.length_c   1.000
_cell.angle_alpha   90.00
_cell.angle_beta   90.00
_cell.angle_gamma   90.00
#
_symmetry.space_group_name_H-M   'P 1'
#
loop_
_entity.id
_entity.type
_entity.pdbx_description
1 polymer ?
#
loop_
_entity_poly.entity_id
_entity_poly.type
_entity_poly.pdbx_seq_one_letter_code
_entity_poly.pdbx_strand_id
1 'polypeptide(L)'
;MYPSQPVAPEGPRHAAPGSMPRMVGLSQMGGGQGTTTVNALASFVTYVKALEALDKNHFPDEYATHSDRIRELKPFLRAHGILDVMEIKNPEVAALIGA
;
A
#
# COMPACT_ATOMS: atom_id res chain seq x y z
N MET A 1 -34.37 -0.05 51.17
CA MET A 1 -32.91 0.01 51.38
C MET A 1 -32.23 -0.58 50.16
N TYR A 2 -31.89 0.25 49.18
CA TYR A 2 -31.06 -0.12 48.03
C TYR A 2 -29.80 0.77 48.06
N PRO A 3 -28.59 0.20 47.89
CA PRO A 3 -27.36 0.96 48.00
C PRO A 3 -27.09 1.81 46.75
N SER A 4 -26.33 2.87 47.00
CA SER A 4 -25.95 4.00 46.17
C SER A 4 -25.44 3.65 44.76
N GLN A 5 -25.87 4.45 43.78
CA GLN A 5 -25.25 4.53 42.46
C GLN A 5 -23.81 5.10 42.60
N PRO A 6 -22.80 4.55 41.92
CA PRO A 6 -21.54 5.26 41.72
C PRO A 6 -21.73 6.32 40.63
N VAL A 7 -21.51 7.58 41.00
CA VAL A 7 -21.31 8.68 40.05
C VAL A 7 -19.97 8.46 39.34
N ALA A 8 -19.99 8.25 38.02
CA ALA A 8 -18.80 8.25 37.18
C ALA A 8 -18.66 9.63 36.50
N PRO A 9 -17.44 10.18 36.39
CA PRO A 9 -17.22 11.57 36.01
C PRO A 9 -17.46 11.78 34.50
N GLU A 10 -17.88 13.00 34.20
CA GLU A 10 -18.30 13.52 32.90
C GLU A 10 -17.33 13.17 31.76
N GLY A 11 -17.76 12.27 30.87
CA GLY A 11 -17.18 12.12 29.54
C GLY A 11 -17.65 13.24 28.61
N PRO A 12 -16.83 13.71 27.64
CA PRO A 12 -17.22 14.74 26.70
C PRO A 12 -18.47 14.34 25.91
N ARG A 13 -19.53 15.14 26.07
CA ARG A 13 -20.77 15.07 25.29
C ARG A 13 -20.45 15.37 23.81
N HIS A 14 -20.53 14.37 22.95
CA HIS A 14 -20.79 14.60 21.52
C HIS A 14 -21.99 13.76 21.07
N ALA A 15 -22.95 14.45 20.48
CA ALA A 15 -24.27 13.98 20.09
C ALA A 15 -24.25 12.88 19.03
N ALA A 16 -25.20 11.95 19.13
CA ALA A 16 -25.64 11.02 18.07
C ALA A 16 -26.27 11.82 16.89
N PRO A 17 -26.43 11.32 15.64
CA PRO A 17 -27.07 10.01 15.33
C PRO A 17 -26.65 9.28 14.02
N GLY A 18 -26.89 7.96 13.96
CA GLY A 18 -27.39 7.27 12.75
C GLY A 18 -26.45 6.95 11.57
N SER A 19 -26.49 5.68 11.16
CA SER A 19 -26.46 5.21 9.76
C SER A 19 -25.10 4.90 9.06
N MET A 20 -24.92 3.60 8.82
CA MET A 20 -24.16 2.91 7.74
C MET A 20 -22.63 2.69 7.89
N PRO A 21 -22.14 1.46 7.63
CA PRO A 21 -20.72 1.18 7.51
C PRO A 21 -20.22 1.68 6.15
N ARG A 22 -19.51 2.82 6.14
CA ARG A 22 -18.80 3.29 4.95
C ARG A 22 -17.48 2.54 4.85
N MET A 23 -17.46 1.48 4.04
CA MET A 23 -16.22 1.07 3.36
C MET A 23 -15.79 2.16 2.38
N VAL A 24 -14.50 2.10 2.02
CA VAL A 24 -13.77 2.93 1.03
C VAL A 24 -13.12 4.18 1.61
N GLY A 25 -11.83 4.01 1.91
CA GLY A 25 -10.87 5.07 2.17
C GLY A 25 -9.48 4.43 2.23
N LEU A 26 -9.00 3.96 1.07
CA LEU A 26 -7.65 3.45 0.90
C LEU A 26 -6.66 4.50 1.43
N SER A 27 -6.07 4.14 2.56
CA SER A 27 -4.99 4.75 3.32
C SER A 27 -4.27 5.91 2.63
N GLN A 28 -4.61 7.13 3.06
CA GLN A 28 -3.76 8.31 2.92
C GLN A 28 -2.52 8.12 3.81
N MET A 29 -1.51 7.40 3.29
CA MET A 29 -0.25 7.15 3.98
C MET A 29 0.71 8.32 3.71
N GLY A 30 0.42 9.47 4.33
CA GLY A 30 1.39 10.53 4.56
C GLY A 30 2.06 10.31 5.90
N GLY A 31 3.36 9.97 5.91
CA GLY A 31 4.13 9.93 7.15
C GLY A 31 5.39 9.07 7.09
N GLY A 32 6.56 9.74 7.13
CA GLY A 32 7.83 9.16 7.55
C GLY A 32 8.80 8.81 6.41
N GLN A 33 9.87 9.59 6.29
CA GLN A 33 10.97 9.35 5.35
C GLN A 33 11.74 8.04 5.60
N GLY A 34 11.52 7.34 6.74
CA GLY A 34 12.06 5.99 7.00
C GLY A 34 11.08 4.83 6.69
N THR A 35 9.77 5.09 6.69
CA THR A 35 8.71 4.14 6.32
C THR A 35 8.45 4.11 4.81
N THR A 36 8.90 5.15 4.09
CA THR A 36 8.68 5.29 2.65
C THR A 36 9.44 4.21 1.87
N THR A 37 10.65 3.84 2.28
CA THR A 37 11.47 2.83 1.59
C THR A 37 10.91 1.42 1.76
N VAL A 38 10.48 1.06 2.98
CA VAL A 38 9.81 -0.22 3.25
C VAL A 38 8.49 -0.31 2.47
N ASN A 39 7.75 0.80 2.39
CA ASN A 39 6.51 0.88 1.64
C ASN A 39 6.75 0.81 0.11
N ALA A 40 7.80 1.44 -0.39
CA ALA A 40 8.19 1.39 -1.81
C ALA A 40 8.62 -0.03 -2.23
N LEU A 41 9.38 -0.73 -1.38
CA LEU A 41 9.75 -2.13 -1.63
C LEU A 41 8.52 -3.05 -1.59
N ALA A 42 7.67 -2.91 -0.58
CA ALA A 42 6.44 -3.71 -0.47
C ALA A 42 5.51 -3.47 -1.67
N SER A 43 5.36 -2.22 -2.08
CA SER A 43 4.57 -1.83 -3.27
C SER A 43 5.19 -2.40 -4.55
N PHE A 44 6.52 -2.32 -4.69
CA PHE A 44 7.23 -2.90 -5.82
C PHE A 44 6.98 -4.41 -5.93
N VAL A 45 7.19 -5.16 -4.84
CA VAL A 45 6.95 -6.62 -4.83
C VAL A 45 5.48 -6.92 -5.12
N THR A 46 4.55 -6.11 -4.61
CA THR A 46 3.11 -6.26 -4.89
C THR A 46 2.81 -6.12 -6.38
N TYR A 47 3.32 -5.08 -7.04
CA TYR A 47 3.10 -4.88 -8.48
C TYR A 47 3.79 -5.93 -9.34
N VAL A 48 4.98 -6.38 -8.94
CA VAL A 48 5.68 -7.49 -9.61
C VAL A 48 4.89 -8.78 -9.50
N LYS A 49 4.35 -9.09 -8.31
CA LYS A 49 3.52 -10.27 -8.10
C LYS A 49 2.18 -10.19 -8.84
N ALA A 50 1.60 -9.00 -8.93
CA ALA A 50 0.42 -8.74 -9.74
C ALA A 50 0.73 -9.02 -11.21
N LEU A 51 1.84 -8.51 -11.76
CA LEU A 51 2.27 -8.81 -13.14
C LEU A 51 2.53 -10.30 -13.38
N GLU A 52 3.13 -11.02 -12.42
CA GLU A 52 3.33 -12.47 -12.56
C GLU A 52 2.02 -13.26 -12.60
N ALA A 53 0.98 -12.79 -11.90
CA ALA A 53 -0.33 -13.44 -11.87
C ALA A 53 -1.28 -12.95 -12.98
N LEU A 54 -0.95 -11.84 -13.65
CA LEU A 54 -1.79 -11.20 -14.64
C LEU A 54 -1.51 -11.73 -16.05
N ASP A 55 -2.54 -12.20 -16.74
CA ASP A 55 -2.42 -12.58 -18.14
C ASP A 55 -2.50 -11.34 -19.04
N LYS A 56 -1.37 -11.00 -19.66
CA LYS A 56 -1.24 -9.84 -20.55
C LYS A 56 -2.18 -9.86 -21.77
N ASN A 57 -2.62 -11.04 -22.21
CA ASN A 57 -3.52 -11.17 -23.36
C ASN A 57 -4.97 -10.88 -22.97
N HIS A 58 -5.30 -11.05 -21.69
CA HIS A 58 -6.65 -10.93 -21.17
C HIS A 58 -6.87 -9.58 -20.48
N PHE A 59 -5.82 -8.99 -19.89
CA PHE A 59 -5.86 -7.72 -19.16
C PHE A 59 -4.69 -6.78 -19.54
N PRO A 60 -4.65 -6.27 -20.79
CA PRO A 60 -3.55 -5.45 -21.27
C PRO A 60 -3.44 -4.09 -20.55
N ASP A 61 -4.56 -3.46 -20.19
CA ASP A 61 -4.58 -2.14 -19.53
C ASP A 61 -4.07 -2.20 -18.09
N GLU A 62 -4.44 -3.25 -17.34
CA GLU A 62 -3.93 -3.49 -15.99
C GLU A 62 -2.44 -3.84 -16.02
N TYR A 63 -2.02 -4.62 -17.01
CA TYR A 63 -0.61 -4.95 -17.23
C TYR A 63 0.21 -3.67 -17.46
N ALA A 64 -0.26 -2.78 -18.34
CA ALA A 64 0.36 -1.49 -18.60
C ALA A 64 0.47 -0.66 -17.31
N THR A 65 -0.63 -0.54 -16.58
CA THR A 65 -0.69 0.20 -15.30
C THR A 65 0.34 -0.32 -14.29
N HIS A 66 0.42 -1.63 -14.07
CA HIS A 66 1.38 -2.22 -13.14
C HIS A 66 2.83 -2.04 -13.62
N SER A 67 3.07 -2.17 -14.92
CA SER A 67 4.39 -1.95 -15.50
C SER A 67 4.87 -0.49 -15.32
N ASP A 68 3.97 0.49 -15.46
CA ASP A 68 4.29 1.90 -15.24
C ASP A 68 4.57 2.19 -13.76
N ARG A 69 3.79 1.62 -12.83
CA ARG A 69 4.08 1.73 -11.39
C ARG A 69 5.45 1.15 -11.02
N ILE A 70 5.84 0.04 -11.64
CA ILE A 70 7.17 -0.55 -11.46
C ILE A 70 8.27 0.40 -11.94
N ARG A 71 8.08 1.06 -13.08
CA ARG A 71 9.02 2.06 -13.61
C ARG A 71 9.14 3.29 -12.71
N GLU A 72 8.04 3.75 -12.12
CA GLU A 72 8.04 4.86 -11.16
C GLU A 72 8.83 4.54 -9.89
N LEU A 73 8.84 3.27 -9.46
CA LEU A 73 9.56 2.82 -8.27
C LEU A 73 11.05 2.55 -8.52
N LYS A 74 11.46 2.30 -9.77
CA LYS A 74 12.87 2.09 -10.17
C LYS A 74 13.86 3.11 -9.59
N PRO A 75 13.68 4.44 -9.73
CA PRO A 75 14.64 5.40 -9.20
C PRO A 75 14.79 5.32 -7.68
N PHE A 76 13.71 5.02 -6.95
CA PHE A 76 13.76 4.82 -5.50
C PHE A 76 14.56 3.57 -5.15
N LEU A 77 14.28 2.44 -5.82
CA LEU A 77 14.99 1.19 -5.59
C LEU A 77 16.48 1.30 -5.90
N ARG A 78 16.84 2.05 -6.96
CA ARG A 78 18.23 2.34 -7.31
C ARG A 78 18.91 3.26 -6.30
N ALA A 79 18.26 4.34 -5.89
CA ALA A 79 18.82 5.29 -4.92
C ALA A 79 19.09 4.64 -3.55
N HIS A 80 18.31 3.61 -3.19
CA HIS A 80 18.47 2.85 -1.96
C HIS A 80 19.36 1.60 -2.10
N GLY A 81 19.95 1.33 -3.27
CA GLY A 81 20.80 0.16 -3.52
C GLY A 81 20.04 -1.18 -3.46
N ILE A 82 18.71 -1.15 -3.51
CA ILE A 82 17.87 -2.36 -3.40
C ILE A 82 18.05 -3.25 -4.63
N LEU A 83 18.24 -2.65 -5.81
CA LEU A 83 18.48 -3.40 -7.05
C LEU A 83 19.83 -4.14 -7.06
N ASP A 84 20.79 -3.73 -6.23
CA ASP A 84 22.11 -4.37 -6.15
C ASP A 84 22.10 -5.62 -5.26
N VAL A 85 21.11 -5.74 -4.37
CA VAL A 85 20.98 -6.86 -3.42
C VAL A 85 19.87 -7.85 -3.78
N MET A 86 18.99 -7.48 -4.72
CA MET A 86 17.80 -8.26 -5.06
C MET A 86 17.91 -8.88 -6.44
N GLU A 87 17.68 -10.20 -6.52
CA GLU A 87 17.60 -10.93 -7.78
C GLU A 87 16.16 -10.90 -8.33
N ILE A 88 15.99 -10.41 -9.57
CA ILE A 88 14.70 -10.40 -10.26
C ILE A 88 14.62 -11.61 -11.18
N LYS A 89 13.74 -12.57 -10.84
CA LYS A 89 13.56 -13.82 -11.61
C LYS A 89 12.68 -13.67 -12.85
N ASN A 90 11.76 -12.71 -12.84
CA ASN A 90 10.86 -12.49 -13.97
C ASN A 90 11.61 -11.66 -15.04
N PRO A 91 11.81 -12.19 -16.26
CA PRO A 91 12.55 -11.50 -17.31
C PRO A 91 11.88 -10.22 -17.81
N GLU A 92 10.55 -10.14 -17.79
CA GLU A 92 9.83 -8.93 -18.21
C GLU A 92 10.02 -7.80 -17.18
N VAL A 93 9.99 -8.15 -15.89
CA VAL A 93 10.29 -7.20 -14.81
C VAL A 93 11.75 -6.80 -14.81
N ALA A 94 12.66 -7.75 -15.07
CA ALA A 94 14.08 -7.45 -15.23
C ALA A 94 14.32 -6.47 -16.40
N ALA A 95 13.61 -6.64 -17.52
CA ALA A 95 13.69 -5.72 -18.65
C ALA A 95 13.16 -4.30 -18.31
N LEU A 96 12.10 -4.21 -17.50
CA LEU A 96 11.55 -2.92 -17.06
C LEU A 96 12.52 -2.12 -16.18
N ILE A 97 13.41 -2.81 -15.45
CA ILE A 97 14.23 -2.19 -14.40
C ILE A 97 15.73 -2.19 -14.76
N GLY A 98 16.18 -3.09 -15.63
CA GLY A 98 17.59 -3.35 -15.97
C GLY A 98 18.22 -2.48 -17.08
N ALA A 99 17.54 -1.42 -17.55
CA ALA A 99 18.09 -0.42 -18.48
C ALA A 99 18.82 0.75 -17.78
#